data_AF-A0A954RFK0-F1
#
_entry.id   AF-A0A954RFK0-F1
#
_cell.length_a   1.000
_cell.length_b   1.000
_cell.length_c   1.000
_cell.angle_alpha   90.00
_cell.angle_beta   90.00
_cell.angle_gamma   90.00
#
_symmetry.space_group_name_H-M   'P 1'
#
loop_
_entity.id
_entity.type
_entity.pdbx_description
1 polymer ?
#
loop_
_entity_poly.entity_id
_entity_poly.type
_entity_poly.pdbx_seq_one_letter_code
_entity_poly.pdbx_strand_id
1 'polypeptide(L)'
;MPRPIYLDNHATTQVDPRVVAAMEPYWTEQFGNAGSTSHAWGTAARDAVEAARATIARAIGADPSELIFTSGATESNNLALRGLAERHAASSRRQFISVATEHRAVLDPLQRLAGRDFPVTLLPVEPRSAGAHWGRVSLTQLPTQLTADTLLVSVMLANNETGVIQPLAQIASLC
;
A
#
# COMPACT_ATOMS: atom_id res chain seq x y z
N MET A 1 -22.74 26.76 18.93
CA MET A 1 -23.20 25.66 18.06
C MET A 1 -22.56 24.38 18.58
N PRO A 2 -23.28 23.24 18.62
CA PRO A 2 -22.67 21.97 19.02
C PRO A 2 -21.58 21.56 18.02
N ARG A 3 -20.54 20.90 18.51
CA ARG A 3 -19.45 20.41 17.67
C ARG A 3 -20.00 19.34 16.72
N PRO A 4 -19.69 19.37 15.41
CA PRO A 4 -20.16 18.37 14.46
C PRO A 4 -19.67 16.96 14.83
N ILE A 5 -20.52 15.95 14.61
CA ILE A 5 -20.13 14.54 14.71
C ILE A 5 -19.35 14.16 13.45
N TYR A 6 -18.16 13.57 13.62
CA TYR A 6 -17.31 13.15 12.50
C TYR A 6 -17.53 11.66 12.19
N LEU A 7 -18.05 11.35 11.00
CA LEU A 7 -18.37 10.00 10.54
C LEU A 7 -17.68 9.67 9.21
N ASP A 8 -16.46 10.15 9.01
CA ASP A 8 -15.71 10.03 7.75
C ASP A 8 -14.27 9.49 7.95
N ASN A 9 -14.11 8.54 8.88
CA ASN A 9 -12.80 8.02 9.26
C ASN A 9 -12.06 7.25 8.15
N HIS A 10 -12.76 6.86 7.08
CA HIS A 10 -12.12 6.25 5.90
C HIS A 10 -11.45 7.29 4.99
N ALA A 11 -11.83 8.57 5.09
CA ALA A 11 -11.15 9.66 4.39
C ALA A 11 -9.89 10.12 5.14
N THR A 12 -10.01 10.33 6.46
CA THR A 12 -8.87 10.58 7.37
C THR A 12 -9.29 10.40 8.82
N THR A 13 -8.34 10.31 9.74
CA THR A 13 -8.60 10.12 11.18
C THR A 13 -7.98 11.22 12.01
N GLN A 14 -8.62 11.56 13.14
CA GLN A 14 -7.97 12.39 14.15
C GLN A 14 -6.72 11.67 14.68
N VAL A 15 -5.59 12.37 14.72
CA VAL A 15 -4.34 11.84 15.28
C VAL A 15 -4.53 11.60 16.78
N ASP A 16 -4.12 10.43 17.26
CA ASP A 16 -4.15 10.10 18.70
C ASP A 16 -3.26 11.09 19.48
N PRO A 17 -3.72 11.66 20.62
CA PRO A 17 -2.91 12.60 21.41
C PRO A 17 -1.54 12.06 21.81
N ARG A 18 -1.40 10.75 22.01
CA ARG A 18 -0.11 10.09 22.32
C ARG A 18 0.85 10.14 21.13
N VAL A 19 0.33 10.05 19.90
CA VAL A 19 1.12 10.21 18.68
C VAL A 19 1.61 11.64 18.55
N VAL A 20 0.73 12.63 18.81
CA VAL A 20 1.12 14.05 18.81
C VAL A 20 2.24 14.31 19.81
N ALA A 21 2.08 13.86 21.06
CA ALA A 21 3.10 14.04 22.10
C ALA A 21 4.43 13.34 21.76
N ALA A 22 4.40 12.18 21.10
CA ALA A 22 5.61 11.49 20.65
C ALA A 22 6.31 12.20 19.49
N MET A 23 5.57 12.93 18.64
CA MET A 23 6.11 13.66 17.49
C MET A 23 6.68 15.03 17.88
N GLU A 24 6.08 15.69 18.87
CA GLU A 24 6.37 17.08 19.25
C GLU A 24 7.86 17.40 19.43
N PRO A 25 8.68 16.57 20.13
CA PRO A 25 10.09 16.87 20.33
C PRO A 25 10.89 17.02 19.03
N TYR A 26 10.50 16.34 17.95
CA TYR A 26 11.24 16.37 16.68
C TYR A 26 11.04 17.66 15.88
N TRP A 27 10.08 18.50 16.27
CA TRP A 27 9.90 19.84 15.68
C TRP A 27 10.68 20.94 16.39
N THR A 28 11.17 20.69 17.61
CA THR A 28 11.74 21.73 18.49
C THR A 28 13.11 21.35 19.03
N GLU A 29 13.18 20.27 19.81
CA GLU A 29 14.37 19.89 20.57
C GLU A 29 15.24 18.86 19.84
N GLN A 30 14.64 17.99 19.03
CA GLN A 30 15.29 16.86 18.35
C GLN A 30 15.18 16.96 16.82
N PHE A 31 15.52 18.13 16.28
CA PHE A 31 15.36 18.48 14.86
C PHE A 31 16.50 18.01 13.94
N GLY A 32 17.34 17.09 14.41
CA GLY A 32 18.51 16.62 13.68
C GLY A 32 18.14 15.95 12.33
N ASN A 33 19.04 16.05 11.35
CA ASN A 33 18.88 15.34 10.09
C ASN A 33 19.50 13.93 10.21
N ALA A 34 18.70 12.88 10.03
CA ALA A 34 19.14 11.48 10.09
C ALA A 34 20.22 11.11 9.05
N GLY A 35 20.35 11.89 7.97
CA GLY A 35 21.41 11.75 6.98
C GLY A 35 22.77 12.29 7.44
N SER A 36 22.83 13.08 8.50
CA SER A 36 24.08 13.60 9.05
C SER A 36 24.80 12.55 9.88
N THR A 37 25.93 12.05 9.38
CA THR A 37 26.68 10.94 10.01
C THR A 37 27.83 11.38 10.92
N SER A 38 28.13 12.68 10.98
CA SER A 38 29.33 13.21 11.65
C SER A 38 29.11 13.74 13.06
N HIS A 39 27.86 13.86 13.52
CA HIS A 39 27.55 14.48 14.80
C HIS A 39 26.38 13.82 15.54
N ALA A 40 26.31 14.06 16.85
CA ALA A 40 25.33 13.45 17.74
C ALA A 40 23.88 13.73 17.33
N TRP A 41 23.57 14.94 16.83
CA TRP A 41 22.20 15.27 16.40
C TRP A 41 21.69 14.37 15.26
N GLY A 42 22.53 14.01 14.30
CA GLY A 42 22.13 13.15 13.19
C GLY A 42 22.08 11.69 13.60
N THR A 43 22.97 11.26 14.50
CA THR A 43 22.92 9.93 15.12
C THR A 43 21.60 9.74 15.88
N ALA A 44 21.23 10.70 16.75
CA ALA A 44 19.97 10.65 17.50
C ALA A 44 18.73 10.62 16.58
N ALA A 45 18.71 11.43 15.53
CA ALA A 45 17.61 11.43 14.56
C ALA A 45 17.51 10.09 13.80
N ARG A 46 18.65 9.51 13.40
CA ARG A 46 18.68 8.19 12.76
C ARG A 46 18.16 7.10 13.69
N ASP A 47 18.59 7.11 14.95
CA ASP A 47 18.16 6.12 15.94
C ASP A 47 16.63 6.19 16.16
N ALA A 48 16.05 7.40 16.16
CA ALA A 48 14.60 7.59 16.23
C ALA A 48 13.87 7.01 15.00
N VAL A 49 14.37 7.25 13.79
CA VAL A 49 13.80 6.71 12.54
C VAL A 49 13.88 5.18 12.52
N GLU A 50 15.00 4.60 12.94
CA GLU A 50 15.17 3.14 12.98
C GLU A 50 14.32 2.49 14.07
N ALA A 51 14.12 3.13 15.22
CA ALA A 51 13.17 2.68 16.23
C ALA A 51 11.71 2.70 15.72
N ALA A 52 11.32 3.73 14.97
CA ALA A 52 10.02 3.80 14.32
C ALA A 52 9.86 2.70 13.26
N ARG A 53 10.88 2.48 12.42
CA ARG A 53 10.93 1.40 11.42
C ARG A 53 10.73 0.04 12.07
N ALA A 54 11.49 -0.27 13.13
CA ALA A 54 11.37 -1.54 13.85
C ALA A 54 9.98 -1.74 14.48
N THR A 55 9.36 -0.66 14.96
CA THR A 55 7.99 -0.69 15.50
C THR A 55 6.97 -1.04 14.43
N ILE A 56 7.05 -0.41 13.25
CA ILE A 56 6.15 -0.69 12.12
C ILE A 56 6.37 -2.12 11.61
N ALA A 57 7.63 -2.56 11.45
CA ALA A 57 7.94 -3.89 10.92
C ALA A 57 7.35 -4.99 11.79
N ARG A 58 7.53 -4.88 13.10
CA ARG A 58 6.95 -5.80 14.08
C ARG A 58 5.42 -5.82 14.05
N ALA A 59 4.77 -4.68 13.84
CA ALA A 59 3.31 -4.60 13.79
C ALA A 59 2.71 -5.35 12.58
N ILE A 60 3.47 -5.49 11.49
CA ILE A 60 3.05 -6.18 10.27
C ILE A 60 3.77 -7.53 10.05
N GLY A 61 4.66 -7.94 10.96
CA GLY A 61 5.42 -9.18 10.86
C GLY A 61 6.52 -9.19 9.79
N ALA A 62 7.10 -8.03 9.47
CA ALA A 62 8.17 -7.87 8.48
C ALA A 62 9.55 -7.66 9.13
N ASP A 63 10.63 -7.86 8.38
CA ASP A 63 11.97 -7.43 8.77
C ASP A 63 12.11 -5.91 8.57
N PRO A 64 12.76 -5.16 9.48
CA PRO A 64 12.95 -3.72 9.31
C PRO A 64 13.60 -3.33 7.98
N SER A 65 14.52 -4.15 7.46
CA SER A 65 15.20 -3.89 6.18
C SER A 65 14.28 -3.95 4.96
N GLU A 66 13.09 -4.54 5.09
CA GLU A 66 12.07 -4.61 4.03
C GLU A 66 11.20 -3.34 3.96
N LEU A 67 11.27 -2.48 4.98
CA LEU A 67 10.46 -1.26 5.04
C LEU A 67 11.15 -0.06 4.40
N ILE A 68 10.43 0.62 3.52
CA ILE A 68 10.82 1.90 2.92
C ILE A 68 9.80 2.95 3.35
N PHE A 69 10.26 4.07 3.91
CA PHE A 69 9.40 5.21 4.21
C PHE A 69 9.08 5.98 2.92
N THR A 70 7.82 6.32 2.74
CA THR A 70 7.30 7.17 1.66
C THR A 70 6.40 8.25 2.28
N SER A 71 6.06 9.30 1.53
CA SER A 71 5.15 10.37 1.96
C SER A 71 3.71 9.91 2.21
N GLY A 72 3.31 8.74 1.69
CA GLY A 72 2.02 8.12 1.96
C GLY A 72 1.68 7.00 0.99
N ALA A 73 0.54 6.34 1.19
CA ALA A 73 0.14 5.16 0.41
C ALA A 73 0.07 5.41 -1.11
N THR A 74 -0.26 6.64 -1.55
CA THR A 74 -0.24 6.99 -2.97
C THR A 74 1.16 6.88 -3.58
N GLU A 75 2.18 7.35 -2.86
CA GLU A 75 3.57 7.19 -3.29
C GLU A 75 4.00 5.73 -3.22
N SER A 76 3.66 5.01 -2.14
CA SER A 76 4.00 3.58 -2.00
C SER A 76 3.44 2.74 -3.15
N ASN A 77 2.18 2.96 -3.52
CA ASN A 77 1.54 2.27 -4.65
C ASN A 77 2.24 2.60 -5.98
N ASN A 78 2.57 3.87 -6.21
CA ASN A 78 3.30 4.26 -7.42
C ASN A 78 4.71 3.68 -7.47
N LEU A 79 5.41 3.68 -6.34
CA LEU A 79 6.75 3.12 -6.20
C LEU A 79 6.73 1.61 -6.51
N ALA A 80 5.79 0.87 -5.94
CA ALA A 80 5.65 -0.57 -6.20
C ALA A 80 5.32 -0.86 -7.67
N LEU A 81 4.27 -0.23 -8.22
CA LEU A 81 3.80 -0.51 -9.58
C LEU A 81 4.80 -0.06 -10.64
N ARG A 82 5.23 1.21 -10.58
CA ARG A 82 6.16 1.77 -11.58
C ARG A 82 7.56 1.21 -11.41
N GLY A 83 8.04 1.08 -10.16
CA GLY A 83 9.35 0.53 -9.88
C GLY A 83 9.48 -0.91 -10.37
N LEU A 84 8.44 -1.73 -10.22
CA LEU A 84 8.46 -3.09 -10.74
C LEU A 84 8.44 -3.13 -12.27
N ALA A 85 7.62 -2.30 -12.91
CA ALA A 85 7.58 -2.16 -14.37
C ALA A 85 8.93 -1.72 -14.95
N GLU A 86 9.55 -0.69 -14.37
CA GLU A 86 10.84 -0.15 -14.80
C GLU A 86 11.97 -1.18 -14.58
N ARG A 87 11.99 -1.86 -13.44
CA ARG A 87 12.95 -2.93 -13.14
C ARG A 87 12.84 -4.11 -14.12
N HIS A 88 11.64 -4.41 -14.61
CA HIS A 88 11.37 -5.52 -15.53
C HIS A 88 11.18 -5.06 -16.97
N ALA A 89 11.65 -3.86 -17.33
CA ALA A 89 11.47 -3.30 -18.67
C ALA A 89 12.09 -4.14 -19.80
N ALA A 90 13.07 -5.00 -19.50
CA ALA A 90 13.66 -5.95 -20.45
C ALA A 90 13.10 -7.38 -20.32
N SER A 91 12.19 -7.64 -19.38
CA SER A 91 11.57 -8.95 -19.17
C SER A 91 10.46 -9.23 -20.19
N SER A 92 10.14 -10.51 -20.38
CA SER A 92 8.92 -10.95 -21.04
C SER A 92 7.69 -10.82 -20.13
N ARG A 93 7.86 -10.87 -18.79
CA ARG A 93 6.78 -10.71 -17.82
C ARG A 93 6.35 -9.25 -17.75
N ARG A 94 5.17 -8.94 -18.26
CA ARG A 94 4.64 -7.57 -18.40
C ARG A 94 3.19 -7.39 -17.98
N GLN A 95 2.45 -8.48 -17.76
CA GLN A 95 1.04 -8.39 -17.44
C GLN A 95 0.84 -8.01 -15.97
N PHE A 96 0.06 -6.97 -15.72
CA PHE A 96 -0.47 -6.63 -14.40
C PHE A 96 -1.90 -7.13 -14.29
N ILE A 97 -2.23 -7.74 -13.16
CA ILE A 97 -3.60 -8.11 -12.81
C ILE A 97 -3.97 -7.34 -11.54
N SER A 98 -5.16 -6.77 -11.53
CA SER A 98 -5.67 -6.01 -10.40
C SER A 98 -7.19 -6.11 -10.32
N VAL A 99 -7.82 -5.44 -9.38
CA VAL A 99 -9.28 -5.46 -9.20
C VAL A 99 -9.88 -4.12 -9.64
N ALA A 100 -11.05 -4.15 -10.28
CA ALA A 100 -11.73 -2.94 -10.75
C ALA A 100 -12.12 -1.96 -9.63
N THR A 101 -12.21 -2.46 -8.39
CA THR A 101 -12.55 -1.68 -7.19
C THR A 101 -11.33 -1.15 -6.44
N GLU A 102 -10.15 -1.20 -7.05
CA GLU A 102 -8.92 -0.63 -6.47
C GLU A 102 -9.02 0.87 -6.20
N HIS A 103 -8.21 1.38 -5.26
CA HIS A 103 -8.11 2.82 -5.03
C HIS A 103 -7.50 3.50 -6.26
N ARG A 104 -7.81 4.78 -6.49
CA ARG A 104 -7.25 5.56 -7.62
C ARG A 104 -5.73 5.56 -7.69
N ALA A 105 -5.07 5.51 -6.53
CA ALA A 105 -3.62 5.39 -6.44
C ALA A 105 -3.04 4.08 -7.03
N VAL A 106 -3.87 3.07 -7.31
CA VAL A 106 -3.49 1.85 -8.02
C VAL A 106 -4.05 1.86 -9.45
N LEU A 107 -5.33 2.23 -9.63
CA LEU A 107 -5.96 2.27 -10.96
C LEU A 107 -5.30 3.28 -11.91
N ASP A 108 -4.96 4.48 -11.44
CA ASP A 108 -4.36 5.52 -12.29
C ASP A 108 -2.94 5.15 -12.77
N PRO A 109 -2.04 4.66 -11.91
CA PRO A 109 -0.75 4.17 -12.39
C PRO A 109 -0.87 2.97 -13.33
N LEU A 110 -1.77 2.02 -13.06
CA LEU A 110 -2.01 0.89 -13.96
C LEU A 110 -2.50 1.36 -15.33
N GLN A 111 -3.44 2.31 -15.38
CA GLN A 111 -3.89 2.88 -16.65
C GLN A 111 -2.74 3.54 -17.42
N ARG A 112 -1.82 4.22 -16.74
CA ARG A 112 -0.62 4.79 -17.38
C ARG A 112 0.35 3.72 -17.88
N LEU A 113 0.50 2.62 -17.15
CA LEU A 113 1.34 1.48 -17.54
C LEU A 113 0.77 0.74 -18.75
N ALA A 114 -0.56 0.63 -18.85
CA ALA A 114 -1.23 0.06 -20.03
C ALA A 114 -0.85 0.79 -21.33
N GLY A 115 -0.63 2.10 -21.27
CA GLY A 115 -0.14 2.90 -22.40
C GLY A 115 1.36 2.77 -22.70
N ARG A 116 2.10 1.93 -21.97
CA ARG A 116 3.57 1.72 -22.07
C ARG A 116 3.94 0.24 -22.24
N ASP A 117 3.11 -0.52 -22.98
CA ASP A 117 3.33 -1.94 -23.28
C ASP A 117 3.31 -2.89 -22.05
N PHE A 118 2.61 -2.51 -20.98
CA PHE A 118 2.30 -3.40 -19.85
C PHE A 118 0.80 -3.73 -19.84
N PRO A 119 0.37 -4.90 -20.35
CA PRO A 119 -1.04 -5.27 -20.36
C PRO A 119 -1.63 -5.27 -18.96
N VAL A 120 -2.81 -4.68 -18.78
CA VAL A 120 -3.51 -4.62 -17.49
C VAL A 120 -4.83 -5.37 -17.59
N THR A 121 -5.05 -6.32 -16.69
CA THR A 121 -6.34 -7.01 -16.50
C THR A 121 -6.97 -6.54 -15.19
N LEU A 122 -8.17 -5.96 -15.26
CA LEU A 122 -8.95 -5.59 -14.08
C LEU A 122 -10.05 -6.63 -13.86
N LEU A 123 -9.91 -7.42 -12.80
CA LEU A 123 -10.90 -8.42 -12.40
C LEU A 123 -12.14 -7.74 -11.81
N PRO A 124 -13.34 -8.22 -12.14
CA PRO A 124 -14.54 -7.79 -11.43
C PRO A 124 -14.57 -8.38 -10.01
N VAL A 125 -15.48 -7.85 -9.20
CA VAL A 125 -15.80 -8.40 -7.89
C VAL A 125 -17.10 -9.20 -7.93
N GLU A 126 -17.24 -10.13 -7.00
CA GLU A 126 -18.44 -10.93 -6.82
C GLU A 126 -19.68 -10.03 -6.57
N PRO A 127 -20.80 -10.29 -7.24
CA PRO A 127 -22.00 -9.47 -7.12
C PRO A 127 -22.67 -9.63 -5.74
N ARG A 128 -23.63 -8.76 -5.45
CA ARG A 128 -24.41 -8.83 -4.20
C ARG A 128 -25.12 -10.17 -3.98
N SER A 129 -25.49 -10.88 -5.06
CA SER A 129 -26.10 -12.21 -4.98
C SER A 129 -25.14 -13.29 -4.45
N ALA A 130 -23.83 -13.04 -4.38
CA ALA A 130 -22.83 -13.97 -3.85
C ALA A 130 -22.81 -14.06 -2.31
N GLY A 131 -23.75 -13.40 -1.62
CA GLY A 131 -23.90 -13.50 -0.17
C GLY A 131 -22.66 -13.02 0.57
N ALA A 132 -22.07 -13.86 1.42
CA ALA A 132 -20.89 -13.50 2.23
C ALA A 132 -19.62 -13.18 1.41
N HIS A 133 -19.61 -13.50 0.11
CA HIS A 133 -18.48 -13.26 -0.78
C HIS A 133 -18.61 -11.97 -1.60
N TRP A 134 -19.72 -11.23 -1.47
CA TRP A 134 -19.94 -10.00 -2.25
C TRP A 134 -18.76 -9.03 -2.13
N GLY A 135 -18.44 -8.35 -3.23
CA GLY A 135 -17.36 -7.37 -3.28
C GLY A 135 -15.95 -7.97 -3.22
N ARG A 136 -15.79 -9.28 -3.02
CA ARG A 136 -14.49 -9.96 -3.10
C ARG A 136 -14.12 -10.23 -4.55
N VAL A 137 -12.82 -10.28 -4.85
CA VAL A 137 -12.34 -10.77 -6.14
C VAL A 137 -12.72 -12.24 -6.31
N SER A 138 -13.12 -12.61 -7.52
CA SER A 138 -13.50 -13.99 -7.80
C SER A 138 -12.28 -14.90 -7.85
N LEU A 139 -12.17 -15.81 -6.87
CA LEU A 139 -11.08 -16.79 -6.79
C LEU A 139 -11.15 -17.88 -7.87
N THR A 140 -12.26 -17.99 -8.58
CA THR A 140 -12.38 -18.88 -9.74
C THR A 140 -11.90 -18.19 -11.02
N GLN A 141 -12.03 -16.86 -11.11
CA GLN A 141 -11.57 -16.10 -12.28
C GLN A 141 -10.08 -15.78 -12.22
N LEU A 142 -9.53 -15.44 -11.06
CA LEU A 142 -8.12 -15.07 -10.92
C LEU A 142 -7.16 -16.11 -11.57
N PRO A 143 -7.28 -17.43 -11.29
CA PRO A 143 -6.40 -18.44 -11.90
C PRO A 143 -6.45 -18.48 -13.43
N THR A 144 -7.60 -18.14 -14.02
CA THR A 144 -7.76 -18.13 -15.49
C THR A 144 -7.06 -16.96 -16.16
N GLN A 145 -6.69 -15.93 -15.40
CA GLN A 145 -5.99 -14.74 -15.89
C GLN A 145 -4.50 -14.79 -15.61
N LEU A 146 -4.05 -15.67 -14.71
CA LEU A 146 -2.64 -15.91 -14.42
C LEU A 146 -1.97 -16.62 -15.59
N THR A 147 -0.86 -16.06 -16.06
CA THR A 147 -0.07 -16.59 -17.16
C THR A 147 1.42 -16.54 -16.83
N ALA A 148 2.25 -17.18 -17.66
CA ALA A 148 3.71 -17.05 -17.54
C ALA A 148 4.20 -15.61 -17.71
N ASP A 149 3.40 -14.72 -18.33
CA ASP A 149 3.71 -13.32 -18.56
C ASP A 149 3.21 -12.40 -17.43
N THR A 150 2.49 -12.93 -16.43
CA THR A 150 2.04 -12.16 -15.27
C THR A 150 3.24 -11.67 -14.47
N LEU A 151 3.41 -10.35 -14.38
CA LEU A 151 4.44 -9.68 -13.60
C LEU A 151 3.99 -9.42 -12.16
N LEU A 152 2.76 -8.95 -11.98
CA LEU A 152 2.22 -8.59 -10.66
C LEU A 152 0.72 -8.80 -10.58
N VAL A 153 0.28 -9.32 -9.44
CA VAL A 153 -1.11 -9.26 -8.99
C VAL A 153 -1.19 -8.23 -7.85
N SER A 154 -2.01 -7.20 -8.01
CA SER A 154 -2.24 -6.15 -7.02
C SER A 154 -3.68 -6.22 -6.52
N VAL A 155 -3.88 -6.51 -5.23
CA VAL A 155 -5.19 -6.54 -4.59
C VAL A 155 -5.10 -5.88 -3.22
N MET A 156 -5.92 -4.88 -2.97
CA MET A 156 -5.99 -4.23 -1.67
C MET A 156 -6.56 -5.17 -0.61
N LEU A 157 -6.09 -5.05 0.63
CA LEU A 157 -6.57 -5.86 1.75
C LEU A 157 -8.05 -5.60 2.07
N ALA A 158 -8.44 -4.33 2.16
CA ALA A 158 -9.78 -3.91 2.52
C ALA A 158 -10.20 -2.70 1.70
N ASN A 159 -11.42 -2.72 1.19
CA ASN A 159 -11.95 -1.65 0.36
C ASN A 159 -12.33 -0.41 1.17
N ASN A 160 -11.78 0.74 0.79
CA ASN A 160 -11.98 2.02 1.47
C ASN A 160 -13.43 2.54 1.36
N GLU A 161 -14.21 2.10 0.38
CA GLU A 161 -15.60 2.54 0.20
C GLU A 161 -16.59 1.61 0.90
N THR A 162 -16.38 0.29 0.80
CA THR A 162 -17.33 -0.74 1.25
C THR A 162 -16.91 -1.48 2.50
N GLY A 163 -15.64 -1.40 2.90
CA GLY A 163 -15.06 -2.17 4.00
C GLY A 163 -14.86 -3.66 3.70
N VAL A 164 -15.12 -4.12 2.46
CA VAL A 164 -14.95 -5.53 2.10
C VAL A 164 -13.49 -5.94 2.21
N ILE A 165 -13.23 -7.00 2.97
CA ILE A 165 -11.89 -7.60 3.14
C ILE A 165 -11.68 -8.68 2.07
N GLN A 166 -10.57 -8.57 1.34
CA GLN A 166 -10.15 -9.53 0.33
C GLN A 166 -9.42 -10.73 0.96
N PRO A 167 -9.58 -11.95 0.43
CA PRO A 167 -8.94 -13.14 0.97
C PRO A 167 -7.46 -13.25 0.52
N LEU A 168 -6.60 -12.33 0.98
CA LEU A 168 -5.22 -12.21 0.50
C LEU A 168 -4.39 -13.50 0.63
N ALA A 169 -4.59 -14.29 1.69
CA ALA A 169 -3.88 -15.56 1.84
C ALA A 169 -4.23 -16.57 0.73
N GLN A 170 -5.50 -16.61 0.32
CA GLN A 170 -5.95 -17.47 -0.78
C GLN A 170 -5.44 -16.94 -2.12
N ILE A 171 -5.48 -15.62 -2.33
CA ILE A 171 -4.93 -14.97 -3.52
C ILE A 171 -3.43 -15.26 -3.65
N ALA A 172 -2.67 -15.11 -2.57
CA ALA A 172 -1.24 -15.38 -2.53
C ALA A 172 -0.92 -16.85 -2.84
N SER A 173 -1.72 -17.80 -2.37
CA SER A 173 -1.52 -19.22 -2.68
C SER A 173 -1.74 -19.60 -4.15
N LEU A 174 -2.40 -18.73 -4.91
CA LEU A 174 -2.64 -18.91 -6.35
C LEU A 174 -1.55 -18.26 -7.22
N CYS A 175 -0.76 -17.33 -6.67
CA CYS A 175 0.25 -16.55 -7.38
C CYS A 175 1.65 -17.20 -7.27
#